data_AF-A0A849Z2I6-F1
#
_entry.id   AF-A0A849Z2I6-F1
#
_cell.length_a   1.000
_cell.length_b   1.000
_cell.length_c   1.000
_cell.angle_alpha   90.00
_cell.angle_beta   90.00
_cell.angle_gamma   90.00
#
_symmetry.space_group_name_H-M   'P 1'
#
loop_
_entity.id
_entity.type
_entity.pdbx_description
1 polymer ?
#
loop_
_entity_poly.entity_id
_entity_poly.type
_entity_poly.pdbx_seq_one_letter_code
_entity_poly.pdbx_strand_id
1 'polypeptide(L)'
;AEANQWPADAAEYFGDGDECHMNFHFPLMPRMFMSLQMEDRFPIVDILRQTPKIHDTCQWATFLRNHDELTLEMVTDEDRDYMYRAYTEDPVARINLGIRRRLAPLLRSRRRIELMTSLLFALPGTPVLYYGDEIGMGDNVYLGDRDGVRTPMQWSSDRNAGFSRANPQRLYLPVIIDPEHHYEAVNVEAQQANTSSLLWWIKRLVSARKQHPVLGTGDLEILFPDNPKVLAFTRGQDDQKVLVVANLSKHPQHAEIDLRQFAGKVPVEIFGNSRFPVITERPYPLTFAPHTFYWFAIETPTHERRAPHALKVHGGWSAVVENPAQLARTLTQYAAQRRWFRGKARTIQGSRIVDVVEAERDRAALLFVLFEVEYVDGEPDIYVIPVAFASGEEGVHLGHKTPDAVICPVEIDGGEPDRGLLYDAFAVGEAARTLLRLSRSRTALPGQTGKLAGASMKVLREIFGDAPVSVRSSQLEQSNSTAQLDDRAMVKLVRHLETGPNAEL
;
A
#
# COMPACT_ATOMS: atom_id res chain seq x y z
N ALA A 1 17.45 11.30 -20.71
CA ALA A 1 18.72 10.82 -21.28
C ALA A 1 18.94 9.35 -20.93
N GLU A 2 19.63 8.63 -21.81
CA GLU A 2 20.27 7.35 -21.53
C GLU A 2 21.78 7.59 -21.63
N ALA A 3 22.40 8.03 -20.53
CA ALA A 3 23.82 8.33 -20.50
C ALA A 3 24.53 7.37 -19.53
N ASN A 4 25.10 6.29 -20.07
CA ASN A 4 25.94 5.37 -19.31
C ASN A 4 27.34 5.97 -19.13
N GLN A 5 27.49 6.85 -18.14
CA GLN A 5 28.73 7.56 -17.81
C GLN A 5 28.96 7.57 -16.29
N TRP A 6 30.10 8.09 -15.83
CA TRP A 6 30.34 8.34 -14.40
C TRP A 6 29.36 9.38 -13.83
N PRO A 7 29.12 9.42 -12.50
CA PRO A 7 28.06 10.24 -11.92
C PRO A 7 28.10 11.73 -12.28
N ALA A 8 29.30 12.33 -12.34
CA ALA A 8 29.46 13.74 -12.70
C ALA A 8 29.03 14.01 -14.14
N ASP A 9 29.58 13.26 -15.10
CA ASP A 9 29.26 13.39 -16.53
C ASP A 9 27.79 13.05 -16.83
N ALA A 10 27.23 12.04 -16.14
CA ALA A 10 25.82 11.71 -16.26
C ALA A 10 24.92 12.84 -15.73
N ALA A 11 25.35 13.60 -14.73
CA ALA A 11 24.58 14.71 -14.20
C ALA A 11 24.59 15.94 -15.12
N GLU A 12 25.58 16.09 -16.01
CA GLU A 12 25.63 17.20 -16.98
C GLU A 12 24.41 17.22 -17.91
N TYR A 13 23.83 16.06 -18.22
CA TYR A 13 22.62 15.93 -19.06
C TYR A 13 21.35 16.55 -18.45
N PHE A 14 21.39 16.99 -17.19
CA PHE A 14 20.31 17.77 -16.59
C PHE A 14 20.41 19.26 -16.94
N GLY A 15 21.58 19.75 -17.36
CA GLY A 15 21.87 21.17 -17.50
C GLY A 15 21.63 21.94 -16.21
N ASP A 16 21.18 23.18 -16.33
CA ASP A 16 20.65 23.97 -15.21
C ASP A 16 19.13 23.75 -15.05
N GLY A 17 18.66 22.53 -15.38
CA GLY A 17 17.24 22.18 -15.43
C GLY A 17 16.57 22.43 -16.79
N ASP A 18 17.36 22.69 -17.83
CA ASP A 18 16.93 23.11 -19.17
C ASP A 18 17.24 22.09 -20.29
N GLU A 19 17.83 20.94 -19.94
CA GLU A 19 18.08 19.83 -20.88
C GLU A 19 17.11 18.66 -20.67
N CYS A 20 17.54 17.57 -20.02
CA CYS A 20 16.70 16.40 -19.76
C CYS A 20 16.08 16.47 -18.37
N HIS A 21 14.75 16.29 -18.28
CA HIS A 21 14.06 16.12 -16.99
C HIS A 21 14.51 14.87 -16.21
N MET A 22 14.89 13.81 -16.92
CA MET A 22 15.30 12.55 -16.32
C MET A 22 16.52 11.94 -17.00
N ASN A 23 17.39 11.33 -16.20
CA ASN A 23 18.50 10.51 -16.67
C ASN A 23 18.56 9.19 -15.88
N PHE A 24 18.97 8.11 -16.52
CA PHE A 24 19.14 6.82 -15.85
C PHE A 24 20.34 6.85 -14.90
N HIS A 25 20.16 6.35 -13.68
CA HIS A 25 21.23 6.29 -12.68
C HIS A 25 22.12 5.05 -12.91
N PHE A 26 22.76 4.96 -14.09
CA PHE A 26 23.68 3.87 -14.44
C PHE A 26 24.79 3.63 -13.41
N PRO A 27 25.42 4.65 -12.80
CA PRO A 27 26.46 4.41 -11.80
C PRO A 27 26.01 3.57 -10.60
N LEU A 28 24.77 3.77 -10.14
CA LEU A 28 24.22 3.12 -8.95
C LEU A 28 23.95 1.63 -9.18
N MET A 29 23.43 1.27 -10.36
CA MET A 29 22.93 -0.08 -10.64
C MET A 29 24.00 -1.17 -10.39
N PRO A 30 25.22 -1.13 -10.96
CA PRO A 30 26.23 -2.15 -10.71
C PRO A 30 26.65 -2.23 -9.24
N ARG A 31 26.73 -1.08 -8.54
CA ARG A 31 27.14 -1.02 -7.14
C ARG A 31 26.11 -1.66 -6.21
N MET A 32 24.82 -1.65 -6.58
CA MET A 32 23.80 -2.40 -5.84
C MET A 32 24.07 -3.91 -5.88
N PHE A 33 24.39 -4.45 -7.06
CA PHE A 33 24.75 -5.87 -7.20
C PHE A 33 26.06 -6.19 -6.48
N MET A 34 27.11 -5.37 -6.66
CA MET A 34 28.37 -5.53 -5.94
C MET A 34 28.16 -5.56 -4.42
N SER A 35 27.40 -4.61 -3.88
CA SER A 35 27.13 -4.51 -2.44
C SER A 35 26.41 -5.75 -1.89
N LEU A 36 25.46 -6.30 -2.65
CA LEU A 36 24.77 -7.53 -2.28
C LEU A 36 25.73 -8.73 -2.20
N GLN A 37 26.62 -8.86 -3.18
CA GLN A 37 27.54 -10.00 -3.23
C GLN A 37 28.72 -9.87 -2.26
N MET A 38 29.24 -8.65 -2.09
CA MET A 38 30.30 -8.33 -1.11
C MET A 38 29.77 -8.37 0.33
N GLU A 39 28.44 -8.35 0.51
CA GLU A 39 27.78 -8.14 1.80
C GLU A 39 28.27 -6.85 2.48
N ASP A 40 28.47 -5.78 1.71
CA ASP A 40 29.02 -4.52 2.19
C ASP A 40 28.24 -3.35 1.55
N ARG A 41 27.80 -2.40 2.37
CA ARG A 41 27.10 -1.19 1.90
C ARG A 41 28.01 -0.20 1.18
N PHE A 42 29.33 -0.32 1.32
CA PHE A 42 30.29 0.67 0.86
C PHE A 42 30.11 1.04 -0.62
N PRO A 43 29.97 0.11 -1.59
CA PRO A 43 29.82 0.50 -3.00
C PRO A 43 28.58 1.36 -3.26
N ILE A 44 27.43 1.05 -2.63
CA ILE A 44 26.23 1.89 -2.73
C ILE A 44 26.46 3.27 -2.11
N VAL A 45 27.03 3.32 -0.90
CA VAL A 45 27.21 4.59 -0.18
C VAL A 45 28.22 5.49 -0.89
N ASP A 46 29.32 4.93 -1.36
CA ASP A 46 30.38 5.64 -2.06
C ASP A 46 29.86 6.26 -3.36
N ILE A 47 29.14 5.49 -4.19
CA ILE A 47 28.62 6.03 -5.45
C ILE A 47 27.55 7.11 -5.23
N LEU A 48 26.68 6.95 -4.22
CA LEU A 48 25.67 7.97 -3.89
C LEU A 48 26.30 9.27 -3.37
N ARG A 49 27.45 9.20 -2.70
CA ARG A 49 28.21 10.39 -2.27
C ARG A 49 28.90 11.10 -3.43
N GLN A 50 29.28 10.37 -4.46
CA GLN A 50 29.89 10.93 -5.68
C GLN A 50 28.84 11.48 -6.65
N THR A 51 27.57 11.07 -6.53
CA THR A 51 26.47 11.60 -7.35
C THR A 51 26.21 13.07 -7.00
N PRO A 52 26.36 14.01 -7.96
CA PRO A 52 26.09 15.43 -7.70
C PRO A 52 24.63 15.71 -7.36
N LYS A 53 24.39 16.84 -6.68
CA LYS A 53 23.04 17.38 -6.56
C LYS A 53 22.57 17.85 -7.95
N ILE A 54 21.37 17.46 -8.33
CA ILE A 54 20.73 17.83 -9.59
C ILE A 54 19.75 18.99 -9.38
N HIS A 55 19.32 19.63 -10.47
CA HIS A 55 18.32 20.70 -10.42
C HIS A 55 16.98 20.20 -9.85
N ASP A 56 16.24 21.05 -9.14
CA ASP A 56 15.03 20.66 -8.38
C ASP A 56 13.86 20.18 -9.27
N THR A 57 13.90 20.48 -10.58
CA THR A 57 12.92 20.01 -11.58
C THR A 57 13.30 18.67 -12.24
N CYS A 58 14.49 18.15 -11.93
CA CYS A 58 15.06 16.95 -12.52
C CYS A 58 14.94 15.75 -11.59
N GLN A 59 15.06 14.54 -12.16
CA GLN A 59 14.95 13.31 -11.38
C GLN A 59 15.79 12.17 -11.97
N TRP A 60 16.44 11.40 -11.11
CA TRP A 60 17.09 10.15 -11.52
C TRP A 60 16.04 9.06 -11.84
N ALA A 61 16.28 8.28 -12.88
CA ALA A 61 15.55 7.04 -13.15
C ALA A 61 16.38 5.86 -12.61
N THR A 62 15.91 5.21 -11.55
CA THR A 62 16.60 4.05 -10.96
C THR A 62 16.07 2.77 -11.56
N PHE A 63 16.92 1.76 -11.76
CA PHE A 63 16.55 0.48 -12.36
C PHE A 63 17.52 -0.61 -11.90
N LEU A 64 17.09 -1.86 -11.99
CA LEU A 64 17.94 -3.03 -11.71
C LEU A 64 18.42 -3.73 -12.98
N ARG A 65 17.52 -3.87 -13.95
CA ARG A 65 17.76 -4.44 -15.28
C ARG A 65 16.94 -3.69 -16.32
N ASN A 66 17.29 -3.88 -17.58
CA ASN A 66 16.60 -3.31 -18.73
C ASN A 66 16.67 -4.33 -19.89
N HIS A 67 16.37 -3.87 -21.10
CA HIS A 67 16.38 -4.68 -22.31
C HIS A 67 17.78 -4.98 -22.87
N ASP A 68 18.84 -4.49 -22.22
CA ASP A 68 20.23 -4.73 -22.57
C ASP A 68 20.92 -5.60 -21.52
N GLU A 69 22.20 -5.88 -21.70
CA GLU A 69 23.05 -6.50 -20.70
C GLU A 69 23.16 -5.64 -19.43
N LEU A 70 23.53 -6.28 -18.33
CA LEU A 70 24.01 -5.56 -17.16
C LEU A 70 25.37 -4.98 -17.54
N THR A 71 25.37 -3.71 -17.95
CA THR A 71 26.59 -3.01 -18.37
C THR A 71 27.56 -2.85 -17.20
N LEU A 72 28.82 -3.17 -17.45
CA LEU A 72 29.97 -3.03 -16.57
C LEU A 72 31.03 -2.14 -17.25
N GLU A 73 30.61 -1.24 -18.12
CA GLU A 73 31.53 -0.29 -18.77
C GLU A 73 32.09 0.70 -17.75
N MET A 74 31.22 1.25 -16.89
CA MET A 74 31.54 2.31 -15.91
C MET A 74 31.89 1.76 -14.53
N VAL A 75 32.67 0.67 -14.49
CA VAL A 75 33.28 0.10 -13.28
C VAL A 75 34.78 -0.12 -13.51
N THR A 76 35.56 -0.30 -12.44
CA THR A 76 36.98 -0.63 -12.59
C THR A 76 37.15 -2.03 -13.19
N ASP A 77 38.34 -2.32 -13.74
CA ASP A 77 38.62 -3.66 -14.31
C ASP A 77 38.51 -4.77 -13.26
N GLU A 78 38.95 -4.50 -12.04
CA GLU A 78 38.85 -5.43 -10.91
C GLU A 78 37.38 -5.69 -10.52
N ASP A 79 36.56 -4.64 -10.45
CA ASP A 79 35.13 -4.76 -10.16
C ASP A 79 34.42 -5.54 -11.27
N ARG A 80 34.78 -5.33 -12.54
CA ARG A 80 34.22 -6.06 -13.67
C ARG A 80 34.51 -7.55 -13.58
N ASP A 81 35.76 -7.92 -13.31
CA ASP A 81 36.17 -9.31 -13.14
C ASP A 81 35.51 -9.96 -11.91
N TYR A 82 35.34 -9.19 -10.84
CA TYR A 82 34.55 -9.62 -9.69
C TYR A 82 33.09 -9.91 -10.07
N MET A 83 32.44 -8.98 -10.77
CA MET A 83 31.05 -9.09 -11.21
C MET A 83 30.83 -10.29 -12.13
N TYR A 84 31.74 -10.54 -13.07
CA TYR A 84 31.67 -11.74 -13.91
C TYR A 84 31.71 -13.02 -13.08
N ARG A 85 32.66 -13.15 -12.15
CA ARG A 85 32.77 -14.33 -11.28
C ARG A 85 31.56 -14.50 -10.36
N ALA A 86 30.98 -13.40 -9.89
CA ALA A 86 29.85 -13.41 -8.98
C ALA A 86 28.53 -13.83 -9.63
N TYR A 87 28.28 -13.36 -10.86
CA TYR A 87 26.95 -13.43 -11.47
C TYR A 87 26.83 -14.36 -12.67
N THR A 88 27.94 -14.75 -13.30
CA THR A 88 27.91 -15.74 -14.37
C THR A 88 29.15 -16.63 -14.46
N GLU A 89 28.91 -17.94 -14.31
CA GLU A 89 29.89 -18.99 -14.61
C GLU A 89 29.91 -19.32 -16.11
N ASP A 90 28.79 -19.09 -16.81
CA ASP A 90 28.68 -19.35 -18.24
C ASP A 90 29.31 -18.19 -19.04
N PRO A 91 30.37 -18.44 -19.84
CA PRO A 91 30.97 -17.41 -20.69
C PRO A 91 30.01 -16.91 -21.77
N VAL A 92 29.02 -17.72 -22.20
CA VAL A 92 28.01 -17.32 -23.19
C VAL A 92 27.14 -16.19 -22.66
N ALA A 93 26.93 -16.09 -21.35
CA ALA A 93 26.15 -15.01 -20.76
C ALA A 93 26.92 -13.67 -20.70
N ARG A 94 28.20 -13.63 -21.08
CA ARG A 94 28.99 -12.40 -21.20
C ARG A 94 28.88 -11.85 -22.61
N ILE A 95 28.64 -10.56 -22.74
CA ILE A 95 28.59 -9.86 -24.03
C ILE A 95 29.11 -8.44 -23.82
N ASN A 96 29.85 -7.89 -24.81
CA ASN A 96 30.51 -6.60 -24.70
C ASN A 96 31.32 -6.50 -23.38
N LEU A 97 31.06 -5.46 -22.58
CA LEU A 97 31.54 -5.31 -21.21
C LEU A 97 30.38 -5.49 -20.22
N GLY A 98 29.61 -6.57 -20.32
CA GLY A 98 28.46 -6.81 -19.44
C GLY A 98 27.93 -8.24 -19.40
N ILE A 99 26.80 -8.41 -18.69
CA ILE A 99 26.17 -9.73 -18.43
C ILE A 99 24.73 -9.73 -18.95
N ARG A 100 24.45 -10.52 -20.00
CA ARG A 100 23.13 -10.60 -20.66
C ARG A 100 22.18 -11.58 -19.98
N ARG A 101 21.90 -11.34 -18.69
CA ARG A 101 20.94 -12.12 -17.87
C ARG A 101 19.84 -11.25 -17.29
N ARG A 102 18.68 -11.84 -16.99
CA ARG A 102 17.55 -11.21 -16.28
C ARG A 102 17.79 -11.14 -14.78
N LEU A 103 16.94 -10.38 -14.07
CA LEU A 103 17.06 -10.15 -12.64
C LEU A 103 16.94 -11.45 -11.82
N ALA A 104 15.90 -12.24 -12.07
CA ALA A 104 15.68 -13.48 -11.32
C ALA A 104 16.84 -14.49 -11.49
N PRO A 105 17.31 -14.76 -12.72
CA PRO A 105 18.46 -15.65 -12.90
C PRO A 105 19.79 -15.11 -12.35
N LEU A 106 19.98 -13.77 -12.29
CA LEU A 106 21.14 -13.16 -11.62
C LEU A 106 21.10 -13.35 -10.11
N LEU A 107 19.94 -13.19 -9.48
CA LEU A 107 19.80 -13.18 -8.03
C LEU A 107 19.54 -14.58 -7.42
N ARG A 108 18.97 -15.51 -8.20
CA ARG A 108 18.73 -16.93 -7.86
C ARG A 108 17.95 -17.18 -6.55
N SER A 109 17.34 -16.13 -5.98
CA SER A 109 16.67 -16.19 -4.69
C SER A 109 15.62 -15.12 -4.59
N ARG A 110 14.39 -15.52 -4.22
CA ARG A 110 13.30 -14.60 -3.97
C ARG A 110 13.65 -13.51 -2.96
N ARG A 111 14.34 -13.85 -1.85
CA ARG A 111 14.72 -12.85 -0.84
C ARG A 111 15.67 -11.79 -1.39
N ARG A 112 16.58 -12.17 -2.28
CA ARG A 112 17.49 -11.23 -2.95
C ARG A 112 16.74 -10.35 -3.94
N ILE A 113 15.80 -10.92 -4.70
CA ILE A 113 14.91 -10.15 -5.60
C ILE A 113 14.12 -9.13 -4.79
N GLU A 114 13.49 -9.55 -3.69
CA GLU A 114 12.72 -8.66 -2.82
C GLU A 114 13.59 -7.55 -2.21
N LEU A 115 14.77 -7.89 -1.71
CA LEU A 115 15.72 -6.91 -1.17
C LEU A 115 16.16 -5.88 -2.23
N MET A 116 16.60 -6.33 -3.40
CA MET A 116 17.07 -5.44 -4.47
C MET A 116 15.92 -4.58 -5.00
N THR A 117 14.72 -5.14 -5.14
CA THR A 117 13.53 -4.40 -5.56
C THR A 117 13.09 -3.41 -4.48
N SER A 118 13.20 -3.75 -3.20
CA SER A 118 12.98 -2.80 -2.11
C SER A 118 13.94 -1.61 -2.19
N LEU A 119 15.24 -1.86 -2.38
CA LEU A 119 16.22 -0.78 -2.55
C LEU A 119 15.93 0.07 -3.80
N LEU A 120 15.54 -0.55 -4.92
CA LEU A 120 15.12 0.17 -6.14
C LEU A 120 13.98 1.18 -5.84
N PHE A 121 13.00 0.76 -5.04
CA PHE A 121 11.84 1.59 -4.72
C PHE A 121 12.12 2.62 -3.60
N ALA A 122 13.15 2.39 -2.78
CA ALA A 122 13.49 3.21 -1.63
C ALA A 122 14.58 4.26 -1.89
N LEU A 123 15.51 4.00 -2.82
CA LEU A 123 16.59 4.92 -3.18
C LEU A 123 16.06 6.14 -3.96
N PRO A 124 16.80 7.27 -4.00
CA PRO A 124 16.36 8.48 -4.69
C PRO A 124 16.13 8.26 -6.18
N GLY A 125 14.99 8.73 -6.67
CA GLY A 125 14.61 8.62 -8.06
C GLY A 125 13.24 8.00 -8.31
N THR A 126 12.94 7.85 -9.59
CA THR A 126 11.76 7.17 -10.10
C THR A 126 12.15 5.75 -10.51
N PRO A 127 11.63 4.70 -9.84
CA PRO A 127 11.98 3.33 -10.16
C PRO A 127 11.37 2.89 -11.49
N VAL A 128 12.18 2.22 -12.31
CA VAL A 128 11.79 1.59 -13.57
C VAL A 128 11.87 0.08 -13.41
N LEU A 129 10.73 -0.60 -13.60
CA LEU A 129 10.64 -2.06 -13.63
C LEU A 129 10.69 -2.54 -15.08
N TYR A 130 11.52 -3.56 -15.35
CA TYR A 130 11.56 -4.22 -16.64
C TYR A 130 10.50 -5.32 -16.71
N TYR A 131 9.77 -5.39 -17.81
CA TYR A 131 8.60 -6.29 -17.93
C TYR A 131 8.99 -7.74 -17.64
N GLY A 132 8.17 -8.43 -16.85
CA GLY A 132 8.39 -9.82 -16.48
C GLY A 132 9.30 -10.01 -15.26
N ASP A 133 10.09 -9.02 -14.85
CA ASP A 133 10.82 -9.10 -13.57
C ASP A 133 9.83 -9.16 -12.40
N GLU A 134 8.60 -8.63 -12.57
CA GLU A 134 7.57 -8.66 -11.54
C GLU A 134 6.98 -10.04 -11.26
N ILE A 135 7.15 -10.98 -12.19
CA ILE A 135 6.84 -12.39 -12.01
C ILE A 135 8.11 -13.24 -11.87
N GLY A 136 9.29 -12.65 -12.02
CA GLY A 136 10.56 -13.37 -11.97
C GLY A 136 10.83 -14.17 -13.24
N MET A 137 10.57 -13.61 -14.41
CA MET A 137 10.91 -14.23 -15.69
C MET A 137 12.41 -14.55 -15.81
N GLY A 138 12.71 -15.66 -16.46
CA GLY A 138 14.07 -16.09 -16.77
C GLY A 138 14.62 -15.47 -18.05
N ASP A 139 15.78 -15.97 -18.47
CA ASP A 139 16.45 -15.60 -19.72
C ASP A 139 16.80 -16.83 -20.57
N ASN A 140 17.16 -16.58 -21.83
CA ASN A 140 17.77 -17.58 -22.70
C ASN A 140 19.06 -17.01 -23.33
N VAL A 141 20.20 -17.22 -22.65
CA VAL A 141 21.52 -16.71 -23.06
C VAL A 141 22.00 -17.25 -24.41
N TYR A 142 21.40 -18.32 -24.93
CA TYR A 142 21.74 -18.91 -26.22
C TYR A 142 21.08 -18.20 -27.40
N LEU A 143 20.15 -17.27 -27.14
CA LEU A 143 19.66 -16.36 -28.18
C LEU A 143 20.75 -15.33 -28.53
N GLY A 144 20.72 -14.86 -29.78
CA GLY A 144 21.72 -13.92 -30.29
C GLY A 144 21.66 -12.56 -29.59
N ASP A 145 22.81 -11.87 -29.54
CA ASP A 145 22.93 -10.53 -28.95
C ASP A 145 22.30 -10.45 -27.54
N ARG A 146 21.28 -9.60 -27.36
CA ARG A 146 20.57 -9.35 -26.09
C ARG A 146 19.16 -9.93 -26.10
N ASP A 147 18.80 -10.71 -27.11
CA ASP A 147 17.45 -11.28 -27.26
C ASP A 147 17.09 -12.24 -26.13
N GLY A 148 18.09 -12.80 -25.45
CA GLY A 148 17.91 -13.67 -24.28
C GLY A 148 17.10 -13.04 -23.14
N VAL A 149 17.10 -11.71 -23.00
CA VAL A 149 16.29 -11.02 -21.98
C VAL A 149 14.98 -10.43 -22.54
N ARG A 150 14.76 -10.53 -23.85
CA ARG A 150 13.64 -9.90 -24.60
C ARG A 150 12.57 -10.91 -25.02
N THR A 151 12.52 -12.08 -24.41
CA THR A 151 11.54 -13.13 -24.75
C THR A 151 10.09 -12.70 -24.47
N PRO A 152 9.09 -13.31 -25.12
CA PRO A 152 7.69 -12.95 -24.90
C PRO A 152 7.26 -13.05 -23.43
N MET A 153 6.38 -12.14 -23.01
CA MET A 153 5.81 -12.12 -21.65
C MET A 153 5.04 -13.42 -21.35
N GLN A 154 5.17 -13.92 -20.12
CA GLN A 154 4.55 -15.18 -19.68
C GLN A 154 3.20 -14.93 -18.98
N TRP A 155 2.11 -14.91 -19.75
CA TRP A 155 0.77 -14.59 -19.25
C TRP A 155 0.07 -15.77 -18.56
N SER A 156 0.13 -16.97 -19.14
CA SER A 156 -0.50 -18.18 -18.62
C SER A 156 0.33 -19.43 -18.94
N SER A 157 -0.13 -20.60 -18.48
CA SER A 157 0.44 -21.90 -18.84
C SER A 157 -0.01 -22.43 -20.21
N ASP A 158 -0.81 -21.65 -20.97
CA ASP A 158 -1.29 -22.05 -22.30
C ASP A 158 -0.19 -21.90 -23.37
N ARG A 159 -0.50 -22.31 -24.60
CA ARG A 159 0.41 -22.24 -25.75
C ARG A 159 1.06 -20.87 -25.87
N ASN A 160 2.38 -20.88 -26.10
CA ASN A 160 3.21 -19.67 -26.19
C ASN A 160 3.12 -18.80 -24.93
N ALA A 161 2.96 -19.41 -23.75
CA ALA A 161 2.77 -18.72 -22.47
C ALA A 161 1.57 -17.76 -22.45
N GLY A 162 0.54 -18.02 -23.27
CA GLY A 162 -0.59 -17.11 -23.47
C GLY A 162 -0.27 -15.82 -24.25
N PHE A 163 0.97 -15.63 -24.72
CA PHE A 163 1.39 -14.41 -25.44
C PHE A 163 0.76 -14.29 -26.83
N SER A 164 0.59 -15.41 -27.54
CA SER A 164 0.08 -15.40 -28.91
C SER A 164 -0.55 -16.72 -29.31
N ARG A 165 -1.57 -16.66 -30.18
CA ARG A 165 -2.16 -17.84 -30.82
C ARG A 165 -1.48 -18.19 -32.15
N ALA A 166 -0.31 -17.63 -32.48
CA ALA A 166 0.44 -18.04 -33.68
C ALA A 166 0.99 -19.47 -33.54
N ASN A 167 1.46 -20.05 -34.65
CA ASN A 167 2.34 -21.22 -34.61
C ASN A 167 3.60 -20.84 -33.81
N PRO A 168 4.06 -21.64 -32.82
CA PRO A 168 5.26 -21.33 -32.02
C PRO A 168 6.50 -20.98 -32.84
N GLN A 169 6.69 -21.59 -34.01
CA GLN A 169 7.82 -21.32 -34.92
C GLN A 169 7.75 -19.94 -35.60
N ARG A 170 6.60 -19.25 -35.52
CA ARG A 170 6.36 -17.91 -36.08
C ARG A 170 6.42 -16.81 -35.01
N LEU A 171 6.75 -17.15 -33.76
CA LEU A 171 7.02 -16.13 -32.76
C LEU A 171 8.31 -15.37 -33.13
N TYR A 172 8.35 -14.08 -32.80
CA TYR A 172 9.54 -13.26 -33.05
C TYR A 172 10.75 -13.75 -32.24
N LEU A 173 10.51 -14.26 -31.02
CA LEU A 173 11.45 -14.97 -30.17
C LEU A 173 10.72 -16.12 -29.45
N PRO A 174 11.41 -17.21 -29.09
CA PRO A 174 10.80 -18.30 -28.34
C PRO A 174 10.47 -17.88 -26.90
N VAL A 175 9.50 -18.58 -26.30
CA VAL A 175 9.22 -18.48 -24.86
C VAL A 175 10.28 -19.20 -24.02
N ILE A 176 10.41 -18.87 -22.74
CA ILE A 176 11.33 -19.54 -21.83
C ILE A 176 10.80 -20.93 -21.47
N ILE A 177 11.63 -21.94 -21.74
CA ILE A 177 11.37 -23.35 -21.41
C ILE A 177 12.44 -23.94 -20.50
N ASP A 178 13.29 -23.10 -19.91
CA ASP A 178 14.22 -23.50 -18.85
C ASP A 178 13.44 -24.05 -17.64
N PRO A 179 13.83 -25.17 -17.00
CA PRO A 179 13.07 -25.77 -15.91
C PRO A 179 12.81 -24.85 -14.70
N GLU A 180 13.73 -23.94 -14.36
CA GLU A 180 13.57 -23.05 -13.20
C GLU A 180 12.60 -21.90 -13.50
N HIS A 181 12.57 -21.44 -14.75
CA HIS A 181 11.79 -20.26 -15.17
C HIS A 181 10.71 -20.58 -16.22
N HIS A 182 10.34 -21.84 -16.36
CA HIS A 182 9.40 -22.34 -17.38
C HIS A 182 8.06 -21.61 -17.26
N TYR A 183 7.46 -21.21 -18.39
CA TYR A 183 6.23 -20.42 -18.38
C TYR A 183 5.04 -21.11 -17.71
N GLU A 184 5.02 -22.44 -17.66
CA GLU A 184 3.99 -23.19 -16.93
C GLU A 184 4.05 -22.97 -15.40
N ALA A 185 5.24 -22.71 -14.85
CA ALA A 185 5.44 -22.41 -13.43
C ALA A 185 5.47 -20.90 -13.15
N VAL A 186 6.09 -20.12 -14.04
CA VAL A 186 6.23 -18.67 -13.91
C VAL A 186 5.30 -18.00 -14.92
N ASN A 187 4.10 -17.63 -14.50
CA ASN A 187 3.20 -16.83 -15.34
C ASN A 187 2.29 -15.93 -14.50
N VAL A 188 1.71 -14.92 -15.17
CA VAL A 188 0.83 -13.93 -14.53
C VAL A 188 -0.41 -14.59 -13.94
N GLU A 189 -1.10 -15.47 -14.66
CA GLU A 189 -2.32 -16.14 -14.20
C GLU A 189 -2.11 -16.91 -12.89
N ALA A 190 -1.08 -17.76 -12.83
CA ALA A 190 -0.73 -18.51 -11.64
C ALA A 190 -0.34 -17.60 -10.46
N GLN A 191 0.40 -16.52 -10.72
CA GLN A 191 0.79 -15.57 -9.67
C GLN A 191 -0.36 -14.66 -9.22
N GLN A 192 -1.35 -14.39 -10.08
CA GLN A 192 -2.55 -13.65 -9.69
C GLN A 192 -3.42 -14.47 -8.73
N ALA A 193 -3.52 -15.79 -8.94
CA ALA A 193 -4.28 -16.67 -8.06
C ALA A 193 -3.62 -16.91 -6.69
N ASN A 194 -2.30 -16.71 -6.57
CA ASN A 194 -1.56 -16.89 -5.32
C ASN A 194 -1.20 -15.53 -4.68
N THR A 195 -1.89 -15.13 -3.62
CA THR A 195 -1.67 -13.86 -2.89
C THR A 195 -0.27 -13.71 -2.28
N SER A 196 0.45 -14.82 -2.10
CA SER A 196 1.85 -14.82 -1.64
C SER A 196 2.86 -14.78 -2.78
N SER A 197 2.44 -14.57 -4.04
CA SER A 197 3.33 -14.51 -5.21
C SER A 197 4.25 -13.28 -5.21
N LEU A 198 5.28 -13.31 -6.07
CA LEU A 198 6.16 -12.17 -6.28
C LEU A 198 5.37 -10.98 -6.88
N LEU A 199 4.45 -11.24 -7.82
CA LEU A 199 3.59 -10.22 -8.40
C LEU A 199 2.76 -9.48 -7.34
N TRP A 200 2.10 -10.20 -6.43
CA TRP A 200 1.33 -9.58 -5.34
C TRP A 200 2.23 -8.84 -4.36
N TRP A 201 3.43 -9.37 -4.08
CA TRP A 201 4.42 -8.66 -3.26
C TRP A 201 4.87 -7.34 -3.91
N ILE A 202 5.15 -7.30 -5.22
CA ILE A 202 5.51 -6.07 -5.93
C ILE A 202 4.35 -5.09 -5.97
N LYS A 203 3.12 -5.55 -6.22
CA LYS A 203 1.92 -4.69 -6.14
C LYS A 203 1.81 -4.01 -4.78
N ARG A 204 2.05 -4.75 -3.69
CA ARG A 204 2.07 -4.20 -2.32
C ARG A 204 3.19 -3.18 -2.13
N LEU A 205 4.40 -3.48 -2.61
CA LEU A 205 5.53 -2.54 -2.56
C LEU A 205 5.25 -1.23 -3.32
N VAL A 206 4.69 -1.33 -4.54
CA VAL A 206 4.28 -0.17 -5.34
C VAL A 206 3.22 0.65 -4.61
N SER A 207 2.23 -0.01 -3.99
CA SER A 207 1.18 0.66 -3.22
C SER A 207 1.76 1.40 -2.01
N ALA A 208 2.62 0.73 -1.22
CA ALA A 208 3.32 1.33 -0.09
C ALA A 208 4.13 2.56 -0.52
N ARG A 209 4.91 2.46 -1.61
CA ARG A 209 5.67 3.61 -2.11
C ARG A 209 4.76 4.78 -2.53
N LYS A 210 3.61 4.52 -3.14
CA LYS A 210 2.63 5.57 -3.51
C LYS A 210 2.01 6.26 -2.29
N GLN A 211 1.84 5.54 -1.18
CA GLN A 211 1.35 6.09 0.08
C GLN A 211 2.40 6.93 0.83
N HIS A 212 3.69 6.78 0.47
CA HIS A 212 4.81 7.54 1.05
C HIS A 212 5.59 8.30 -0.05
N PRO A 213 5.06 9.43 -0.56
CA PRO A 213 5.68 10.21 -1.64
C PRO A 213 7.13 10.65 -1.37
N VAL A 214 7.52 10.77 -0.09
CA VAL A 214 8.89 11.08 0.35
C VAL A 214 9.95 10.09 -0.16
N LEU A 215 9.56 8.86 -0.54
CA LEU A 215 10.46 7.90 -1.19
C LEU A 215 10.79 8.30 -2.65
N GLY A 216 9.99 9.16 -3.27
CA GLY A 216 10.30 9.74 -4.59
C GLY A 216 11.05 11.05 -4.48
N THR A 217 10.54 11.99 -3.69
CA THR A 217 11.00 13.39 -3.69
C THR A 217 11.79 13.82 -2.47
N GLY A 218 11.79 13.02 -1.41
CA GLY A 218 12.41 13.38 -0.14
C GLY A 218 13.92 13.25 -0.16
N ASP A 219 14.58 14.09 0.63
CA ASP A 219 16.03 14.11 0.79
C ASP A 219 16.55 12.76 1.30
N LEU A 220 17.74 12.37 0.85
CA LEU A 220 18.44 11.17 1.29
C LEU A 220 19.46 11.51 2.38
N GLU A 221 19.37 10.83 3.51
CA GLU A 221 20.39 10.89 4.55
C GLU A 221 20.91 9.48 4.83
N ILE A 222 22.19 9.22 4.51
CA ILE A 222 22.81 7.93 4.80
C ILE A 222 23.15 7.85 6.30
N LEU A 223 22.75 6.74 6.92
CA LEU A 223 23.11 6.40 8.29
C LEU A 223 24.27 5.40 8.28
N PHE A 224 25.11 5.45 9.32
CA PHE A 224 26.33 4.63 9.42
C PHE A 224 26.26 3.70 10.63
N PRO A 225 25.44 2.63 10.60
CA PRO A 225 25.47 1.63 11.66
C PRO A 225 26.85 0.98 11.77
N ASP A 226 27.18 0.47 12.94
CA ASP A 226 28.43 -0.23 13.22
C ASP A 226 28.72 -1.41 12.26
N ASN A 227 27.66 -2.13 11.86
CA ASN A 227 27.75 -3.27 10.97
C ASN A 227 27.76 -2.85 9.47
N PRO A 228 28.86 -3.04 8.73
CA PRO A 228 28.95 -2.64 7.31
C PRO A 228 28.02 -3.45 6.39
N LYS A 229 27.55 -4.62 6.84
CA LYS A 229 26.60 -5.46 6.10
C LYS A 229 25.17 -4.93 6.10
N VAL A 230 24.90 -3.89 6.90
CA VAL A 230 23.59 -3.26 7.03
C VAL A 230 23.64 -1.87 6.41
N LEU A 231 22.85 -1.69 5.35
CA LEU A 231 22.61 -0.39 4.72
C LEU A 231 21.43 0.28 5.43
N ALA A 232 21.60 1.50 5.94
CA ALA A 232 20.55 2.27 6.57
C ALA A 232 20.54 3.70 6.03
N PHE A 233 19.36 4.25 5.76
CA PHE A 233 19.20 5.64 5.32
C PHE A 233 17.79 6.15 5.63
N THR A 234 17.63 7.46 5.71
CA THR A 234 16.30 8.09 5.77
C THR A 234 15.95 8.77 4.45
N ARG A 235 14.65 8.81 4.16
CA ARG A 235 14.04 9.57 3.07
C ARG A 235 13.00 10.51 3.63
N GLY A 236 13.06 11.79 3.28
CA GLY A 236 11.98 12.73 3.57
C GLY A 236 12.42 14.11 4.02
N GLN A 237 11.41 14.97 4.20
CA GLN A 237 11.54 16.38 4.56
C GLN A 237 10.64 16.65 5.77
N ASP A 238 11.08 17.55 6.64
CA ASP A 238 10.34 17.97 7.84
C ASP A 238 9.83 16.78 8.68
N ASP A 239 8.52 16.72 8.94
CA ASP A 239 7.86 15.74 9.78
C ASP A 239 7.55 14.40 9.09
N GLN A 240 7.76 14.29 7.78
CA GLN A 240 7.55 13.04 7.04
C GLN A 240 8.89 12.37 6.75
N LYS A 241 9.27 11.40 7.59
CA LYS A 241 10.51 10.63 7.44
C LYS A 241 10.21 9.13 7.32
N VAL A 242 10.82 8.50 6.32
CA VAL A 242 10.86 7.04 6.17
C VAL A 242 12.29 6.58 6.43
N LEU A 243 12.49 5.72 7.43
CA LEU A 243 13.74 5.03 7.69
C LEU A 243 13.74 3.70 6.93
N VAL A 244 14.76 3.48 6.10
CA VAL A 244 14.97 2.23 5.37
C VAL A 244 16.22 1.56 5.91
N VAL A 245 16.11 0.29 6.27
CA VAL A 245 17.22 -0.51 6.78
C VAL A 245 17.23 -1.87 6.11
N ALA A 246 18.37 -2.28 5.58
CA ALA A 246 18.51 -3.47 4.75
C ALA A 246 19.75 -4.28 5.11
N ASN A 247 19.55 -5.58 5.37
CA ASN A 247 20.62 -6.54 5.54
C ASN A 247 21.09 -7.05 4.17
N LEU A 248 22.32 -6.74 3.78
CA LEU A 248 22.93 -7.21 2.53
C LEU A 248 23.48 -8.63 2.65
N SER A 249 23.64 -9.15 3.88
CA SER A 249 24.21 -10.47 4.14
C SER A 249 23.24 -11.62 3.88
N LYS A 250 23.79 -12.76 3.43
CA LYS A 250 23.07 -14.04 3.38
C LYS A 250 22.93 -14.71 4.76
N HIS A 251 23.43 -14.09 5.82
CA HIS A 251 23.33 -14.55 7.20
C HIS A 251 22.53 -13.56 8.06
N PRO A 252 21.96 -14.01 9.20
CA PRO A 252 21.37 -13.10 10.17
C PRO A 252 22.38 -12.05 10.63
N GLN A 253 21.93 -10.80 10.80
CA GLN A 253 22.76 -9.69 11.24
C GLN A 253 22.10 -8.95 12.41
N HIS A 254 22.93 -8.25 13.18
CA HIS A 254 22.53 -7.26 14.16
C HIS A 254 23.20 -5.94 13.80
N ALA A 255 22.52 -4.83 14.05
CA ALA A 255 23.09 -3.50 13.95
C ALA A 255 22.45 -2.56 14.97
N GLU A 256 23.24 -1.63 15.45
CA GLU A 256 22.77 -0.47 16.21
C GLU A 256 22.76 0.76 15.31
N ILE A 257 21.63 1.45 15.22
CA ILE A 257 21.45 2.60 14.33
C ILE A 257 21.31 3.86 15.16
N ASP A 258 22.14 4.86 14.89
CA ASP A 258 21.99 6.17 15.52
C ASP A 258 20.73 6.88 14.98
N LEU A 259 19.68 6.89 15.79
CA LEU A 259 18.40 7.55 15.50
C LEU A 259 18.12 8.69 16.50
N ARG A 260 19.14 9.20 17.20
CA ARG A 260 18.96 10.21 18.27
C ARG A 260 18.19 11.44 17.81
N GLN A 261 18.35 11.85 16.56
CA GLN A 261 17.59 12.96 15.96
C GLN A 261 16.07 12.74 15.93
N PHE A 262 15.60 11.51 16.12
CA PHE A 262 14.19 11.13 16.19
C PHE A 262 13.78 10.69 17.60
N ALA A 263 14.55 11.04 18.64
CA ALA A 263 14.23 10.68 20.02
C ALA A 263 12.80 11.10 20.39
N GLY A 264 12.09 10.19 21.06
CA GLY A 264 10.69 10.34 21.39
C GLY A 264 9.72 9.99 20.26
N LYS A 265 10.16 9.71 19.02
CA LYS A 265 9.30 9.21 17.93
C LYS A 265 9.19 7.67 17.94
N VAL A 266 8.20 7.13 17.22
CA VAL A 266 7.93 5.70 17.07
C VAL A 266 8.16 5.29 15.61
N PRO A 267 9.04 4.31 15.33
CA PRO A 267 9.11 3.69 14.03
C PRO A 267 7.87 2.80 13.83
N VAL A 268 7.13 3.00 12.75
CA VAL A 268 5.98 2.18 12.36
C VAL A 268 6.32 1.47 11.06
N GLU A 269 6.37 0.15 11.10
CA GLU A 269 6.70 -0.67 9.93
C GLU A 269 5.61 -0.53 8.86
N ILE A 270 5.98 -0.14 7.64
CA ILE A 270 5.05 0.34 6.61
C ILE A 270 4.17 -0.78 6.02
N PHE A 271 4.67 -2.01 5.92
CA PHE A 271 3.94 -3.09 5.25
C PHE A 271 2.84 -3.70 6.12
N GLY A 272 3.04 -3.74 7.44
CA GLY A 272 2.13 -4.34 8.43
C GLY A 272 1.65 -3.38 9.52
N ASN A 273 2.00 -2.09 9.45
CA ASN A 273 1.67 -1.06 10.44
C ASN A 273 2.05 -1.41 11.89
N SER A 274 3.08 -2.24 12.05
CA SER A 274 3.55 -2.67 13.37
C SER A 274 4.38 -1.57 14.03
N ARG A 275 3.97 -1.13 15.22
CA ARG A 275 4.68 -0.10 15.99
C ARG A 275 5.86 -0.73 16.72
N PHE A 276 7.04 -0.19 16.48
CA PHE A 276 8.27 -0.58 17.16
C PHE A 276 8.48 0.25 18.44
N PRO A 277 9.39 -0.15 19.34
CA PRO A 277 9.75 0.63 20.51
C PRO A 277 10.06 2.10 20.18
N VAL A 278 9.75 2.99 21.14
CA VAL A 278 10.05 4.43 21.02
C VAL A 278 11.56 4.63 20.88
N ILE A 279 11.96 5.52 19.97
CA ILE A 279 13.35 5.91 19.78
C ILE A 279 13.81 6.70 21.00
N THR A 280 14.99 6.35 21.52
CA THR A 280 15.60 7.03 22.67
C THR A 280 16.91 7.70 22.25
N GLU A 281 17.60 8.31 23.21
CA GLU A 281 18.96 8.85 23.01
C GLU A 281 20.03 7.75 22.81
N ARG A 282 19.67 6.47 22.98
CA ARG A 282 20.58 5.34 22.73
C ARG A 282 20.45 4.85 21.29
N PRO A 283 21.54 4.29 20.70
CA PRO A 283 21.46 3.61 19.41
C PRO A 283 20.32 2.59 19.40
N TYR A 284 19.59 2.55 18.29
CA TYR A 284 18.39 1.76 18.13
C TYR A 284 18.75 0.36 17.64
N PRO A 285 18.57 -0.70 18.45
CA PRO A 285 18.98 -2.04 18.08
C PRO A 285 17.97 -2.67 17.11
N LEU A 286 18.48 -3.25 16.02
CA LEU A 286 17.69 -4.09 15.12
C LEU A 286 18.39 -5.42 14.86
N THR A 287 17.59 -6.44 14.59
CA THR A 287 18.04 -7.78 14.19
C THR A 287 17.37 -8.17 12.89
N PHE A 288 18.12 -8.82 12.01
CA PHE A 288 17.69 -9.12 10.65
C PHE A 288 17.90 -10.58 10.34
N ALA A 289 16.93 -11.20 9.67
CA ALA A 289 17.15 -12.45 8.97
C ALA A 289 17.93 -12.20 7.66
N PRO A 290 18.45 -13.26 7.00
CA PRO A 290 19.17 -13.12 5.72
C PRO A 290 18.39 -12.33 4.68
N HIS A 291 19.01 -11.30 4.11
CA HIS A 291 18.45 -10.43 3.08
C HIS A 291 17.12 -9.74 3.45
N THR A 292 16.82 -9.59 4.75
CA THR A 292 15.63 -8.85 5.22
C THR A 292 15.89 -7.35 5.20
N PHE A 293 14.82 -6.59 4.97
CA PHE A 293 14.81 -5.14 5.08
C PHE A 293 13.55 -4.68 5.82
N TYR A 294 13.58 -3.45 6.32
CA TYR A 294 12.44 -2.77 6.94
C TYR A 294 12.30 -1.37 6.35
N TRP A 295 11.06 -0.95 6.15
CA TRP A 295 10.72 0.44 5.93
C TRP A 295 9.87 0.91 7.11
N PHE A 296 10.31 1.95 7.81
CA PHE A 296 9.61 2.52 8.94
C PHE A 296 9.18 3.95 8.64
N ALA A 297 7.90 4.26 8.79
CA ALA A 297 7.48 5.65 8.96
C ALA A 297 7.86 6.10 10.37
N ILE A 298 8.57 7.22 10.51
CA ILE A 298 8.94 7.77 11.81
C ILE A 298 7.83 8.72 12.25
N GLU A 299 7.01 8.27 13.19
CA GLU A 299 5.82 9.00 13.65
C GLU A 299 6.01 9.56 15.06
N THR A 300 5.48 10.75 15.33
CA THR A 300 5.36 11.22 16.71
C THR A 300 4.39 10.29 17.46
N PRO A 301 4.66 9.88 18.72
CA PRO A 301 3.76 9.03 19.48
C PRO A 301 2.50 9.84 19.77
N THR A 302 1.48 9.61 18.96
CA THR A 302 0.15 10.14 19.20
C THR A 302 -0.49 9.32 20.33
N HIS A 303 -0.55 9.93 21.51
CA HIS A 303 -1.58 9.58 22.51
C HIS A 303 -2.94 10.18 22.16
N GLU A 304 -3.03 10.99 21.11
CA GLU A 304 -4.24 11.67 20.68
C GLU A 304 -4.80 11.03 19.41
N ARG A 305 -6.11 10.73 19.42
CA ARG A 305 -6.90 10.48 18.22
C ARG A 305 -6.53 11.54 17.17
N ARG A 306 -5.89 11.16 16.06
CA ARG A 306 -5.75 12.04 14.89
C ARG A 306 -7.14 12.56 14.57
N ALA A 307 -7.35 13.88 14.67
CA ALA A 307 -8.61 14.48 14.28
C ALA A 307 -8.90 14.08 12.82
N PRO A 308 -10.09 13.53 12.51
CA PRO A 308 -10.40 13.10 11.15
C PRO A 308 -10.25 14.27 10.18
N HIS A 309 -9.67 14.03 9.00
CA HIS A 309 -9.61 15.04 7.94
C HIS A 309 -11.03 15.45 7.52
N ALA A 310 -11.26 16.75 7.31
CA ALA A 310 -12.53 17.26 6.85
C ALA A 310 -12.84 16.76 5.43
N LEU A 311 -14.08 16.32 5.18
CA LEU A 311 -14.57 16.07 3.83
C LEU A 311 -15.07 17.37 3.22
N LYS A 312 -14.60 17.69 2.01
CA LYS A 312 -15.10 18.83 1.25
C LYS A 312 -16.12 18.37 0.24
N VAL A 313 -17.28 19.01 0.21
CA VAL A 313 -18.37 18.70 -0.70
C VAL A 313 -18.96 19.98 -1.28
N HIS A 314 -19.55 19.88 -2.46
CA HIS A 314 -20.25 21.00 -3.11
C HIS A 314 -21.76 20.81 -3.00
N GLY A 315 -22.47 21.90 -2.68
CA GLY A 315 -23.94 21.89 -2.57
C GLY A 315 -24.43 21.40 -1.22
N GLY A 316 -24.57 20.08 -1.02
CA GLY A 316 -25.14 19.49 0.19
C GLY A 316 -24.27 18.38 0.79
N TRP A 317 -24.42 18.12 2.08
CA TRP A 317 -23.57 17.13 2.76
C TRP A 317 -23.70 15.72 2.18
N SER A 318 -24.87 15.34 1.62
CA SER A 318 -25.07 14.02 1.01
C SER A 318 -24.16 13.79 -0.20
N ALA A 319 -23.60 14.85 -0.79
CA ALA A 319 -22.58 14.75 -1.85
C ALA A 319 -21.26 14.11 -1.38
N VAL A 320 -21.10 13.77 -0.08
CA VAL A 320 -19.98 12.92 0.37
C VAL A 320 -19.89 11.59 -0.38
N VAL A 321 -21.02 11.10 -0.92
CA VAL A 321 -21.07 9.85 -1.70
C VAL A 321 -20.54 10.01 -3.13
N GLU A 322 -20.41 11.24 -3.64
CA GLU A 322 -19.84 11.54 -4.96
C GLU A 322 -18.33 11.32 -5.00
N ASN A 323 -17.67 11.26 -3.84
CA ASN A 323 -16.27 10.86 -3.69
C ASN A 323 -16.14 9.55 -2.89
N PRO A 324 -16.56 8.40 -3.48
CA PRO A 324 -16.63 7.13 -2.77
C PRO A 324 -15.27 6.66 -2.25
N ALA A 325 -14.17 6.97 -2.94
CA ALA A 325 -12.83 6.60 -2.50
C ALA A 325 -12.39 7.35 -1.23
N GLN A 326 -12.77 8.64 -1.09
CA GLN A 326 -12.49 9.40 0.13
C GLN A 326 -13.42 9.00 1.27
N LEU A 327 -14.71 8.78 0.98
CA LEU A 327 -15.68 8.33 1.97
C LEU A 327 -15.30 6.95 2.54
N ALA A 328 -14.95 5.97 1.69
CA ALA A 328 -14.56 4.62 2.12
C ALA A 328 -13.35 4.65 3.07
N ARG A 329 -12.32 5.46 2.74
CA ARG A 329 -11.13 5.64 3.59
C ARG A 329 -11.50 6.23 4.94
N THR A 330 -12.35 7.25 4.96
CA THR A 330 -12.80 7.94 6.18
C THR A 330 -13.60 7.00 7.09
N LEU A 331 -14.54 6.25 6.52
CA LEU A 331 -15.33 5.25 7.25
C LEU A 331 -14.46 4.11 7.78
N THR A 332 -13.45 3.68 7.03
CA THR A 332 -12.50 2.66 7.46
C THR A 332 -11.65 3.14 8.64
N GLN A 333 -11.18 4.39 8.61
CA GLN A 333 -10.45 5.01 9.73
C GLN A 333 -11.32 5.12 10.99
N TYR A 334 -12.59 5.50 10.83
CA TYR A 334 -13.54 5.52 11.94
C TYR A 334 -13.79 4.12 12.49
N ALA A 335 -14.08 3.15 11.62
CA ALA A 335 -14.39 1.76 11.99
C ALA A 335 -13.23 1.09 12.73
N ALA A 336 -11.99 1.29 12.28
CA ALA A 336 -10.79 0.71 12.89
C ALA A 336 -10.65 1.05 14.40
N GLN A 337 -11.21 2.17 14.83
CA GLN A 337 -11.21 2.60 16.23
C GLN A 337 -12.31 1.95 17.08
N ARG A 338 -13.31 1.30 16.47
CA ARG A 338 -14.52 0.75 17.13
C ARG A 338 -14.34 -0.70 17.54
N ARG A 339 -14.95 -1.14 18.64
CA ARG A 339 -14.80 -2.53 19.11
C ARG A 339 -15.41 -3.58 18.17
N TRP A 340 -16.45 -3.21 17.43
CA TRP A 340 -17.14 -4.10 16.49
C TRP A 340 -16.36 -4.36 15.18
N PHE A 341 -15.28 -3.61 14.92
CA PHE A 341 -14.41 -3.85 13.77
C PHE A 341 -13.54 -5.09 14.01
N ARG A 342 -13.72 -6.13 13.21
CA ARG A 342 -13.05 -7.43 13.39
C ARG A 342 -11.64 -7.45 12.79
N GLY A 343 -11.34 -6.56 11.85
CA GLY A 343 -10.06 -6.45 11.16
C GLY A 343 -8.90 -5.83 11.95
N LYS A 344 -8.99 -5.63 13.26
CA LYS A 344 -7.97 -4.87 14.04
C LYS A 344 -6.56 -5.47 14.03
N ALA A 345 -6.48 -6.79 13.89
CA ALA A 345 -5.21 -7.50 13.82
C ALA A 345 -4.72 -7.73 12.37
N ARG A 346 -5.51 -7.31 11.38
CA ARG A 346 -5.24 -7.50 9.95
C ARG A 346 -4.78 -6.19 9.35
N THR A 347 -3.88 -6.27 8.37
CA THR A 347 -3.37 -5.06 7.69
C THR A 347 -4.33 -4.67 6.57
N ILE A 348 -4.85 -3.45 6.61
CA ILE A 348 -5.79 -2.95 5.59
C ILE A 348 -5.00 -2.56 4.33
N GLN A 349 -5.31 -3.21 3.21
CA GLN A 349 -4.75 -2.92 1.88
C GLN A 349 -5.52 -1.79 1.18
N GLY A 350 -6.83 -1.75 1.36
CA GLY A 350 -7.71 -0.82 0.65
C GLY A 350 -9.14 -0.85 1.17
N SER A 351 -9.97 0.06 0.67
CA SER A 351 -11.39 0.10 0.99
C SER A 351 -12.19 0.72 -0.14
N ARG A 352 -13.41 0.25 -0.39
CA ARG A 352 -14.31 0.80 -1.42
C ARG A 352 -15.76 0.81 -0.93
N ILE A 353 -16.56 1.75 -1.43
CA ILE A 353 -18.01 1.73 -1.21
C ILE A 353 -18.63 0.62 -2.06
N VAL A 354 -19.48 -0.19 -1.43
CA VAL A 354 -20.22 -1.29 -2.06
C VAL A 354 -21.61 -0.82 -2.45
N ASP A 355 -22.31 -0.17 -1.52
CA ASP A 355 -23.66 0.35 -1.76
C ASP A 355 -23.96 1.51 -0.81
N VAL A 356 -24.92 2.36 -1.19
CA VAL A 356 -25.47 3.42 -0.35
C VAL A 356 -26.99 3.35 -0.43
N VAL A 357 -27.63 3.20 0.73
CA VAL A 357 -29.10 3.22 0.85
C VAL A 357 -29.55 4.49 1.54
N GLU A 358 -30.34 5.30 0.85
CA GLU A 358 -30.88 6.56 1.35
C GLU A 358 -32.26 6.33 2.02
N ALA A 359 -32.40 6.71 3.29
CA ALA A 359 -33.61 6.43 4.06
C ALA A 359 -34.60 7.60 4.17
N GLU A 360 -34.13 8.84 4.11
CA GLU A 360 -34.95 10.05 4.25
C GLU A 360 -34.42 11.13 3.30
N ARG A 361 -35.23 11.62 2.36
CA ARG A 361 -34.81 12.59 1.33
C ARG A 361 -34.93 14.06 1.75
N ASP A 362 -35.85 14.38 2.67
CA ASP A 362 -36.31 15.78 2.82
C ASP A 362 -35.96 16.47 4.15
N ARG A 363 -35.54 15.78 5.23
CA ARG A 363 -35.34 16.46 6.55
C ARG A 363 -34.16 16.07 7.44
N ALA A 364 -33.36 15.08 7.07
CA ALA A 364 -32.02 14.80 7.59
C ALA A 364 -31.65 13.50 6.90
N ALA A 365 -30.86 13.55 5.83
CA ALA A 365 -30.62 12.33 5.07
C ALA A 365 -29.90 11.30 5.97
N LEU A 366 -30.46 10.11 6.09
CA LEU A 366 -29.80 9.00 6.74
C LEU A 366 -29.34 8.07 5.64
N LEU A 367 -28.02 7.86 5.57
CA LEU A 367 -27.39 6.99 4.58
C LEU A 367 -26.90 5.72 5.27
N PHE A 368 -27.38 4.56 4.85
CA PHE A 368 -26.72 3.30 5.21
C PHE A 368 -25.63 3.04 4.19
N VAL A 369 -24.38 3.27 4.58
CA VAL A 369 -23.22 3.12 3.71
C VAL A 369 -22.60 1.75 3.95
N LEU A 370 -22.62 0.91 2.92
CA LEU A 370 -21.94 -0.38 2.90
C LEU A 370 -20.58 -0.19 2.23
N PHE A 371 -19.52 -0.63 2.88
CA PHE A 371 -18.16 -0.52 2.35
C PHE A 371 -17.38 -1.79 2.64
N GLU A 372 -16.52 -2.14 1.69
CA GLU A 372 -15.63 -3.29 1.76
C GLU A 372 -14.26 -2.82 2.22
N VAL A 373 -13.64 -3.60 3.11
CA VAL A 373 -12.27 -3.42 3.58
C VAL A 373 -11.46 -4.61 3.12
N GLU A 374 -10.49 -4.33 2.24
CA GLU A 374 -9.54 -5.31 1.73
C GLU A 374 -8.34 -5.38 2.68
N TYR A 375 -7.89 -6.59 2.97
CA TYR A 375 -6.72 -6.84 3.81
C TYR A 375 -5.55 -7.37 2.96
N VAL A 376 -4.34 -7.20 3.47
CA VAL A 376 -3.12 -7.79 2.88
C VAL A 376 -3.21 -9.32 2.89
N ASP A 377 -3.89 -9.88 3.88
CA ASP A 377 -4.07 -11.30 4.12
C ASP A 377 -5.53 -11.64 4.43
N GLY A 378 -6.08 -12.62 3.70
CA GLY A 378 -7.44 -13.13 3.87
C GLY A 378 -8.50 -12.50 2.96
N GLU A 379 -9.75 -12.91 3.16
CA GLU A 379 -10.90 -12.40 2.42
C GLU A 379 -11.28 -10.97 2.88
N PRO A 380 -11.82 -10.14 1.98
CA PRO A 380 -12.31 -8.82 2.34
C PRO A 380 -13.55 -8.92 3.25
N ASP A 381 -13.70 -7.94 4.13
CA ASP A 381 -14.89 -7.80 4.98
C ASP A 381 -15.81 -6.71 4.45
N ILE A 382 -17.12 -6.93 4.49
CA ILE A 382 -18.11 -5.87 4.23
C ILE A 382 -18.63 -5.34 5.57
N TYR A 383 -18.66 -4.02 5.71
CA TYR A 383 -19.19 -3.32 6.88
C TYR A 383 -20.33 -2.36 6.51
N VAL A 384 -21.22 -2.09 7.46
CA VAL A 384 -22.27 -1.07 7.32
C VAL A 384 -22.18 -0.01 8.42
N ILE A 385 -22.21 1.26 8.01
CA ILE A 385 -22.34 2.41 8.91
C ILE A 385 -23.53 3.26 8.48
N PRO A 386 -24.53 3.47 9.35
CA PRO A 386 -25.55 4.49 9.17
C PRO A 386 -24.93 5.87 9.45
N VAL A 387 -24.92 6.72 8.44
CA VAL A 387 -24.27 8.02 8.43
C VAL A 387 -25.32 9.13 8.36
N ALA A 388 -25.17 10.13 9.21
CA ALA A 388 -25.96 11.35 9.18
C ALA A 388 -25.06 12.58 9.41
N PHE A 389 -25.63 13.77 9.25
CA PHE A 389 -24.93 15.05 9.33
C PHE A 389 -25.62 16.00 10.30
N ALA A 390 -24.82 16.68 11.11
CA ALA A 390 -25.28 17.70 12.05
C ALA A 390 -24.46 18.98 11.85
N SER A 391 -25.10 20.14 11.94
CA SER A 391 -24.48 21.44 11.70
C SER A 391 -24.83 22.44 12.81
N GLY A 392 -24.17 23.59 12.83
CA GLY A 392 -24.43 24.64 13.81
C GLY A 392 -24.34 24.15 15.26
N GLU A 393 -25.28 24.58 16.11
CA GLU A 393 -25.34 24.20 17.52
C GLU A 393 -25.56 22.69 17.74
N GLU A 394 -26.29 22.03 16.83
CA GLU A 394 -26.56 20.59 16.92
C GLU A 394 -25.27 19.77 16.75
N GLY A 395 -24.44 20.15 15.76
CA GLY A 395 -23.13 19.52 15.55
C GLY A 395 -22.20 19.71 16.75
N VAL A 396 -22.17 20.92 17.32
CA VAL A 396 -21.37 21.23 18.52
C VAL A 396 -21.84 20.38 19.71
N HIS A 397 -23.16 20.33 19.95
CA HIS A 397 -23.72 19.56 21.06
C HIS A 397 -23.45 18.05 20.91
N LEU A 398 -23.59 17.52 19.69
CA LEU A 398 -23.31 16.10 19.38
C LEU A 398 -21.84 15.76 19.60
N GLY A 399 -20.93 16.63 19.13
CA GLY A 399 -19.48 16.45 19.31
C GLY A 399 -19.08 16.40 20.80
N HIS A 400 -19.71 17.20 21.65
CA HIS A 400 -19.47 17.17 23.10
C HIS A 400 -20.12 15.99 23.82
N LYS A 401 -21.37 15.65 23.48
CA LYS A 401 -22.16 14.63 24.18
C LYS A 401 -21.77 13.20 23.79
N THR A 402 -21.44 12.99 22.52
CA THR A 402 -21.13 11.68 21.95
C THR A 402 -19.93 11.78 20.99
N PRO A 403 -18.72 12.09 21.49
CA PRO A 403 -17.52 12.22 20.65
C PRO A 403 -17.19 10.93 19.89
N ASP A 404 -17.58 9.78 20.44
CA ASP A 404 -17.41 8.47 19.80
C ASP A 404 -18.35 8.24 18.60
N ALA A 405 -19.41 9.03 18.45
CA ALA A 405 -20.25 8.97 17.26
C ALA A 405 -19.65 9.73 16.07
N VAL A 406 -18.74 10.68 16.32
CA VAL A 406 -18.19 11.56 15.27
C VAL A 406 -17.29 10.77 14.33
N ILE A 407 -17.60 10.85 13.03
CA ILE A 407 -16.82 10.24 11.95
C ILE A 407 -15.77 11.23 11.46
N CYS A 408 -16.21 12.41 10.98
CA CYS A 408 -15.33 13.48 10.51
C CYS A 408 -16.05 14.83 10.42
N PRO A 409 -15.31 15.96 10.38
CA PRO A 409 -15.86 17.23 9.92
C PRO A 409 -16.24 17.18 8.42
N VAL A 410 -17.18 18.02 8.01
CA VAL A 410 -17.56 18.24 6.61
C VAL A 410 -17.62 19.74 6.35
N GLU A 411 -16.99 20.18 5.27
CA GLU A 411 -17.03 21.55 4.73
C GLU A 411 -17.87 21.53 3.45
N ILE A 412 -18.85 22.43 3.36
CA ILE A 412 -19.81 22.51 2.25
C ILE A 412 -19.58 23.81 1.49
N ASP A 413 -18.95 23.71 0.33
CA ASP A 413 -18.68 24.84 -0.54
C ASP A 413 -19.98 25.26 -1.25
N GLY A 414 -20.39 26.52 -1.04
CA GLY A 414 -21.54 27.13 -1.70
C GLY A 414 -22.92 26.78 -1.12
N GLY A 415 -22.98 26.20 0.08
CA GLY A 415 -24.22 25.90 0.80
C GLY A 415 -24.26 26.50 2.21
N GLU A 416 -25.47 26.72 2.74
CA GLU A 416 -25.70 26.94 4.18
C GLU A 416 -26.31 25.66 4.77
N PRO A 417 -25.71 25.06 5.82
CA PRO A 417 -24.52 25.50 6.55
C PRO A 417 -23.22 25.17 5.81
N ASP A 418 -22.20 26.01 5.99
CA ASP A 418 -20.86 25.85 5.37
C ASP A 418 -20.01 24.75 6.03
N ARG A 419 -20.41 24.29 7.22
CA ARG A 419 -19.70 23.24 7.97
C ARG A 419 -20.61 22.43 8.88
N GLY A 420 -20.18 21.21 9.17
CA GLY A 420 -20.80 20.36 10.18
C GLY A 420 -19.99 19.10 10.45
N LEU A 421 -20.62 18.12 11.10
CA LEU A 421 -20.04 16.83 11.45
C LEU A 421 -20.82 15.71 10.79
N LEU A 422 -20.08 14.80 10.18
CA LEU A 422 -20.55 13.48 9.81
C LEU A 422 -20.46 12.57 11.05
N TYR A 423 -21.50 11.82 11.35
CA TYR A 423 -21.55 10.95 12.54
C TYR A 423 -22.29 9.63 12.30
N ASP A 424 -22.03 8.65 13.17
CA ASP A 424 -22.71 7.36 13.19
C ASP A 424 -24.11 7.51 13.81
N ALA A 425 -25.13 7.48 12.95
CA ALA A 425 -26.52 7.71 13.31
C ALA A 425 -27.12 6.59 14.19
N PHE A 426 -26.48 5.42 14.25
CA PHE A 426 -26.90 4.37 15.18
C PHE A 426 -26.44 4.68 16.61
N ALA A 427 -25.26 5.30 16.77
CA ALA A 427 -24.73 5.69 18.08
C ALA A 427 -25.62 6.70 18.82
N VAL A 428 -26.44 7.46 18.08
CA VAL A 428 -27.42 8.44 18.64
C VAL A 428 -28.89 7.99 18.48
N GLY A 429 -29.12 6.79 17.97
CA GLY A 429 -30.44 6.13 17.96
C GLY A 429 -31.34 6.44 16.76
N GLU A 430 -30.91 7.30 15.84
CA GLU A 430 -31.66 7.64 14.62
C GLU A 430 -31.79 6.44 13.68
N ALA A 431 -30.69 5.74 13.42
CA ALA A 431 -30.73 4.57 12.56
C ALA A 431 -31.59 3.44 13.14
N ALA A 432 -31.59 3.27 14.47
CA ALA A 432 -32.45 2.29 15.14
C ALA A 432 -33.95 2.64 14.99
N ARG A 433 -34.32 3.92 15.06
CA ARG A 433 -35.70 4.38 14.76
C ARG A 433 -36.09 4.06 13.31
N THR A 434 -35.21 4.34 12.37
CA THR A 434 -35.45 4.05 10.95
C THR A 434 -35.62 2.56 10.69
N LEU A 435 -34.74 1.70 11.24
CA LEU A 435 -34.85 0.25 11.09
C LEU A 435 -36.17 -0.27 11.69
N LEU A 436 -36.58 0.21 12.87
CA LEU A 436 -37.87 -0.15 13.48
C LEU A 436 -39.05 0.27 12.59
N ARG A 437 -39.00 1.47 12.02
CA ARG A 437 -40.03 1.98 11.10
C ARG A 437 -40.15 1.07 9.88
N LEU A 438 -39.05 0.76 9.21
CA LEU A 438 -39.01 -0.13 8.04
C LEU A 438 -39.57 -1.51 8.35
N SER A 439 -39.18 -2.09 9.49
CA SER A 439 -39.71 -3.38 9.94
C SER A 439 -41.22 -3.32 10.14
N ARG A 440 -41.76 -2.30 10.81
CA ARG A 440 -43.22 -2.17 11.07
C ARG A 440 -44.04 -2.01 9.79
N SER A 441 -43.58 -1.14 8.89
CA SER A 441 -44.26 -0.83 7.62
C SER A 441 -44.04 -1.88 6.53
N ARG A 442 -43.07 -2.80 6.71
CA ARG A 442 -42.63 -3.76 5.68
C ARG A 442 -42.22 -3.08 4.37
N THR A 443 -41.67 -1.88 4.47
CA THR A 443 -41.20 -1.11 3.31
C THR A 443 -39.75 -1.45 3.00
N ALA A 444 -39.38 -1.26 1.74
CA ALA A 444 -37.99 -1.37 1.29
C ALA A 444 -37.49 0.00 0.83
N LEU A 445 -36.22 0.27 1.11
CA LEU A 445 -35.49 1.41 0.60
C LEU A 445 -34.55 0.93 -0.52
N PRO A 446 -34.57 1.55 -1.71
CA PRO A 446 -33.65 1.21 -2.78
C PRO A 446 -32.22 1.66 -2.42
N GLY A 447 -31.25 0.79 -2.65
CA GLY A 447 -29.83 1.14 -2.76
C GLY A 447 -29.45 1.32 -4.22
N GLN A 448 -28.17 1.60 -4.47
CA GLN A 448 -27.59 1.65 -5.81
C GLN A 448 -27.48 0.25 -6.42
N THR A 449 -27.15 -0.77 -5.61
CA THR A 449 -26.97 -2.16 -6.08
C THR A 449 -28.01 -3.13 -5.52
N GLY A 450 -28.57 -2.82 -4.34
CA GLY A 450 -29.54 -3.68 -3.65
C GLY A 450 -30.71 -2.90 -3.06
N LYS A 451 -31.28 -3.44 -1.98
CA LYS A 451 -32.34 -2.77 -1.20
C LYS A 451 -32.27 -3.16 0.27
N LEU A 452 -32.55 -2.22 1.16
CA LEU A 452 -32.77 -2.49 2.58
C LEU A 452 -34.27 -2.70 2.81
N ALA A 453 -34.68 -3.92 3.12
CA ALA A 453 -36.09 -4.27 3.30
C ALA A 453 -36.41 -4.59 4.76
N GLY A 454 -37.48 -3.99 5.28
CA GLY A 454 -38.01 -4.33 6.60
C GLY A 454 -38.88 -5.59 6.55
N ALA A 455 -38.62 -6.52 7.46
CA ALA A 455 -39.52 -7.63 7.76
C ALA A 455 -40.16 -7.43 9.14
N SER A 456 -41.47 -7.70 9.28
CA SER A 456 -42.17 -7.64 10.57
C SER A 456 -42.59 -9.02 11.02
N MET A 457 -42.17 -9.40 12.23
CA MET A 457 -42.78 -10.49 12.99
C MET A 457 -44.06 -9.99 13.69
N LYS A 458 -45.00 -10.89 13.98
CA LYS A 458 -46.28 -10.56 14.64
C LYS A 458 -46.07 -9.89 16.00
N VAL A 459 -45.11 -10.42 16.77
CA VAL A 459 -44.73 -9.93 18.11
C VAL A 459 -44.31 -8.46 18.12
N LEU A 460 -43.65 -7.97 17.06
CA LEU A 460 -43.17 -6.58 17.01
C LEU A 460 -44.35 -5.58 17.00
N ARG A 461 -45.45 -5.93 16.31
CA ARG A 461 -46.68 -5.12 16.30
C ARG A 461 -47.41 -5.19 17.64
N GLU A 462 -47.39 -6.33 18.31
CA GLU A 462 -48.02 -6.51 19.63
C GLU A 462 -47.30 -5.69 20.71
N ILE A 463 -45.96 -5.61 20.66
CA ILE A 463 -45.17 -4.86 21.64
C ILE A 463 -45.28 -3.35 21.42
N PHE A 464 -45.07 -2.87 20.20
CA PHE A 464 -44.90 -1.42 19.95
C PHE A 464 -46.13 -0.74 19.34
N GLY A 465 -47.09 -1.50 18.79
CA GLY A 465 -48.29 -0.95 18.13
C GLY A 465 -47.92 0.11 17.09
N ASP A 466 -48.73 1.18 17.01
CA ASP A 466 -48.41 2.35 16.19
C ASP A 466 -47.70 3.52 16.90
N ALA A 467 -47.43 3.39 18.19
CA ALA A 467 -46.95 4.47 19.04
C ALA A 467 -45.50 4.91 18.72
N PRO A 468 -45.13 6.16 19.05
CA PRO A 468 -43.74 6.61 19.10
C PRO A 468 -42.94 5.77 20.11
N VAL A 469 -41.70 5.42 19.77
CA VAL A 469 -40.82 4.58 20.59
C VAL A 469 -39.57 5.39 20.97
N SER A 470 -39.27 5.45 22.26
CA SER A 470 -38.03 6.03 22.76
C SER A 470 -36.87 5.08 22.47
N VAL A 471 -35.76 5.64 21.98
CA VAL A 471 -34.56 4.87 21.63
C VAL A 471 -33.39 5.38 22.44
N ARG A 472 -32.74 4.47 23.15
CA ARG A 472 -31.51 4.74 23.90
C ARG A 472 -30.40 3.83 23.39
N SER A 473 -29.40 4.40 22.73
CA SER A 473 -28.24 3.65 22.29
C SER A 473 -27.40 3.19 23.48
N SER A 474 -26.94 1.94 23.44
CA SER A 474 -26.06 1.39 24.48
C SER A 474 -24.67 2.02 24.35
N GLN A 475 -24.12 2.51 25.46
CA GLN A 475 -22.73 3.00 25.52
C GLN A 475 -21.70 1.88 25.67
N LEU A 476 -22.14 0.64 25.95
CA LEU A 476 -21.28 -0.53 26.02
C LEU A 476 -21.10 -1.12 24.62
N GLU A 477 -20.06 -0.69 23.90
CA GLU A 477 -19.69 -1.29 22.61
C GLU A 477 -19.28 -2.77 22.80
N GLN A 478 -20.05 -3.68 22.16
CA GLN A 478 -19.75 -5.10 22.01
C GLN A 478 -19.30 -5.41 20.56
N SER A 479 -19.34 -6.68 20.13
CA SER A 479 -19.06 -7.11 18.75
C SER A 479 -20.06 -6.57 17.71
N ASN A 480 -21.18 -6.00 18.16
CA ASN A 480 -22.21 -5.34 17.35
C ASN A 480 -22.74 -4.10 18.10
N SER A 481 -23.43 -3.20 17.38
CA SER A 481 -24.06 -2.04 18.01
C SER A 481 -25.48 -2.39 18.47
N THR A 482 -25.86 -1.98 19.68
CA THR A 482 -27.21 -2.22 20.23
C THR A 482 -27.87 -0.93 20.71
N ALA A 483 -29.19 -0.87 20.59
CA ALA A 483 -30.02 0.21 21.11
C ALA A 483 -31.28 -0.36 21.77
N GLN A 484 -31.67 0.20 22.90
CA GLN A 484 -32.85 -0.21 23.65
C GLN A 484 -34.09 0.60 23.22
N LEU A 485 -35.22 -0.09 23.09
CA LEU A 485 -36.52 0.46 22.69
C LEU A 485 -37.50 0.39 23.87
N ASP A 486 -37.85 1.54 24.47
CA ASP A 486 -38.77 1.67 25.63
C ASP A 486 -38.54 0.64 26.77
N ASP A 487 -37.31 0.14 26.94
CA ASP A 487 -36.98 -0.98 27.85
C ASP A 487 -37.73 -2.30 27.58
N ARG A 488 -38.42 -2.41 26.43
CA ARG A 488 -39.24 -3.57 26.03
C ARG A 488 -38.57 -4.44 24.97
N ALA A 489 -37.69 -3.87 24.16
CA ALA A 489 -36.91 -4.63 23.18
C ALA A 489 -35.54 -4.00 22.94
N MET A 490 -34.71 -4.70 22.17
CA MET A 490 -33.40 -4.23 21.73
C MET A 490 -33.30 -4.36 20.21
N VAL A 491 -32.74 -3.34 19.56
CA VAL A 491 -32.29 -3.39 18.16
C VAL A 491 -30.80 -3.67 18.17
N LYS A 492 -30.39 -4.68 17.40
CA LYS A 492 -28.98 -5.01 17.17
C LYS A 492 -28.66 -4.74 15.70
N LEU A 493 -27.68 -3.87 15.46
CA LEU A 493 -27.11 -3.66 14.14
C LEU A 493 -25.86 -4.52 14.00
N VAL A 494 -25.96 -5.53 13.14
CA VAL A 494 -24.81 -6.35 12.74
C VAL A 494 -23.94 -5.53 11.79
N ARG A 495 -22.74 -5.14 12.27
CA ARG A 495 -21.87 -4.19 11.56
C ARG A 495 -21.04 -4.84 10.47
N HIS A 496 -20.61 -6.08 10.69
CA HIS A 496 -19.88 -6.91 9.73
C HIS A 496 -20.88 -7.82 9.01
N LEU A 497 -21.01 -7.64 7.70
CA LEU A 497 -22.00 -8.32 6.88
C LEU A 497 -21.38 -9.51 6.15
N GLU A 498 -22.09 -10.64 6.16
CA GLU A 498 -21.75 -11.86 5.45
C GLU A 498 -22.88 -12.21 4.47
N THR A 499 -22.56 -12.90 3.39
CA THR A 499 -23.56 -13.36 2.42
C THR A 499 -24.40 -14.49 3.01
N GLY A 500 -25.72 -14.30 3.05
CA GLY A 500 -26.69 -15.31 3.51
C GLY A 500 -27.53 -14.84 4.69
N PRO A 501 -28.47 -15.68 5.18
CA PRO A 501 -29.22 -15.39 6.38
C PRO A 501 -28.28 -15.41 7.60
N ASN A 502 -28.40 -14.39 8.47
CA ASN A 502 -27.64 -14.36 9.71
C ASN A 502 -28.12 -15.49 10.64
N ALA A 503 -27.21 -16.23 11.26
CA ALA A 503 -27.55 -17.36 12.13
C ALA A 503 -28.32 -16.98 13.42
N GLU A 504 -28.37 -15.69 13.78
CA GLU A 504 -29.18 -15.17 14.89
C GLU A 504 -30.62 -14.79 14.48
N LEU A 505 -30.98 -14.87 13.19
CA LEU A 505 -32.35 -14.73 12.66
C LEU A 505 -33.04 -16.09 12.61
#